data_AF-A0A2V6S8A0-F1
#
_entry.id   AF-A0A2V6S8A0-F1
#
_cell.length_a   1.000
_cell.length_b   1.000
_cell.length_c   1.000
_cell.angle_alpha   90.00
_cell.angle_beta   90.00
_cell.angle_gamma   90.00
#
_symmetry.space_group_name_H-M   'P 1'
#
loop_
_entity.id
_entity.type
_entity.pdbx_description
1 polymer ?
#
loop_
_entity_poly.entity_id
_entity_poly.type
_entity_poly.pdbx_seq_one_letter_code
_entity_poly.pdbx_strand_id
1 'polypeptide(L)'
;MARGDAPRRRRRARRRGQRRQVVCDRTQRARLHRRRRRRREVRGRARRHVQRGRATRRRGRPSRERSRRAYRGPPCRLHRPGRGDARGPLRRRQPRRRRNAERGRGGLRSREDPVSARGFTLVEILVATLILSVGIVAVASGLHYAIGGVEVGRGETAAVFLAEQRLELLKSAALEDWSSALLAAGIVVEAYGTIAGAAPYRRETVVADHVGRECATGAPPTVTCKRVRVTVSYRPVSGGGGPGHERRVDLVTVFVPRI
;
A
#
# COMPACT_ATOMS: atom_id res chain seq x y z
N MET A 1 -92.19 33.61 6.34
CA MET A 1 -92.08 33.16 7.74
C MET A 1 -91.36 31.81 7.79
N ALA A 2 -90.14 31.76 8.34
CA ALA A 2 -89.41 30.58 8.89
C ALA A 2 -87.99 31.09 9.25
N ARG A 3 -87.58 31.16 10.54
CA ARG A 3 -86.72 30.20 11.29
C ARG A 3 -85.56 29.65 10.44
N GLY A 4 -84.27 29.68 10.80
CA GLY A 4 -83.53 29.96 12.04
C GLY A 4 -82.07 29.47 11.84
N ASP A 5 -81.26 29.60 12.90
CA ASP A 5 -80.02 28.85 13.19
C ASP A 5 -78.64 29.25 12.61
N ALA A 6 -77.76 29.62 13.54
CA ALA A 6 -76.31 29.46 13.47
C ALA A 6 -75.92 27.97 13.75
N PRO A 7 -74.69 27.46 13.47
CA PRO A 7 -73.54 27.78 14.33
C PRO A 7 -72.12 27.72 13.70
N ARG A 8 -71.21 28.40 14.40
CA ARG A 8 -69.74 28.24 14.40
C ARG A 8 -69.33 26.79 14.74
N ARG A 9 -68.31 26.25 14.04
CA ARG A 9 -67.13 25.53 14.61
C ARG A 9 -66.30 24.84 13.51
N ARG A 10 -65.19 25.46 13.09
CA ARG A 10 -64.08 24.78 12.39
C ARG A 10 -62.75 25.20 13.01
N ARG A 11 -62.21 24.41 13.94
CA ARG A 11 -60.79 24.46 14.38
C ARG A 11 -60.49 23.29 15.31
N ARG A 12 -60.22 22.09 14.78
CA ARG A 12 -59.61 21.00 15.59
C ARG A 12 -58.89 19.86 14.82
N ALA A 13 -58.74 19.93 13.49
CA ALA A 13 -58.18 18.82 12.71
C ALA A 13 -56.65 18.85 12.45
N ARG A 14 -55.95 20.00 12.58
CA ARG A 14 -54.56 20.13 12.08
C ARG A 14 -53.43 19.66 13.00
N ARG A 15 -53.67 19.30 14.27
CA ARG A 15 -52.59 18.99 15.23
C ARG A 15 -52.20 17.51 15.37
N ARG A 16 -52.96 16.55 14.80
CA ARG A 16 -52.64 15.11 14.93
C ARG A 16 -51.68 14.56 13.85
N GLY A 17 -51.57 15.22 12.69
CA GLY A 17 -50.69 14.77 11.60
C GLY A 17 -49.19 14.97 11.85
N GLN A 18 -48.80 16.13 12.40
CA GLN A 18 -47.38 16.48 12.59
C GLN A 18 -46.65 15.62 13.62
N ARG A 19 -47.33 15.09 14.65
CA ARG A 19 -46.69 14.24 15.67
C ARG A 19 -46.31 12.84 15.16
N ARG A 20 -46.99 12.31 14.13
CA ARG A 20 -46.65 10.98 13.58
C ARG A 20 -45.43 11.00 12.65
N GLN A 21 -45.20 12.10 11.92
CA GLN A 21 -44.07 12.21 10.99
C GLN A 21 -42.71 12.28 11.70
N VAL A 22 -42.61 12.95 12.85
CA VAL A 22 -41.34 13.10 13.59
C VAL A 22 -40.88 11.79 14.24
N VAL A 23 -41.79 10.86 14.54
CA VAL A 23 -41.47 9.56 15.15
C VAL A 23 -40.92 8.56 14.12
N CYS A 24 -41.43 8.58 12.89
CA CYS A 24 -40.92 7.72 11.81
C CYS A 24 -39.46 8.07 11.46
N ASP A 25 -39.09 9.35 11.44
CA ASP A 25 -37.77 9.78 11.01
C ASP A 25 -36.66 9.44 12.04
N ARG A 26 -36.98 9.48 13.34
CA ARG A 26 -36.04 9.09 14.41
C ARG A 26 -35.72 7.59 14.42
N THR A 27 -36.69 6.73 14.09
CA THR A 27 -36.45 5.28 14.04
C THR A 27 -35.62 4.87 12.82
N GLN A 28 -35.75 5.60 11.71
CA GLN A 28 -34.96 5.39 10.50
C GLN A 28 -33.48 5.77 10.72
N ARG A 29 -33.20 6.89 11.39
CA ARG A 29 -31.83 7.28 11.78
C ARG A 29 -31.16 6.28 12.74
N ALA A 30 -31.89 5.72 13.71
CA ALA A 30 -31.36 4.73 14.64
C ALA A 30 -30.93 3.42 13.95
N ARG A 31 -31.66 2.98 12.91
CA ARG A 31 -31.33 1.78 12.12
C ARG A 31 -30.06 1.96 11.28
N LEU A 32 -29.80 3.16 10.75
CA LEU A 32 -28.58 3.46 9.99
C LEU A 32 -27.32 3.46 10.86
N HIS A 33 -27.41 3.96 12.10
CA HIS A 33 -26.27 3.93 13.03
C HIS A 33 -25.91 2.51 13.49
N ARG A 34 -26.88 1.61 13.69
CA ARG A 34 -26.61 0.19 14.01
C ARG A 34 -25.92 -0.56 12.87
N ARG A 35 -26.28 -0.30 11.60
CA ARG A 35 -25.60 -0.91 10.44
C ARG A 35 -24.15 -0.47 10.27
N ARG A 36 -23.82 0.80 10.60
CA ARG A 36 -22.43 1.29 10.53
C ARG A 36 -21.51 0.71 11.61
N ARG A 37 -22.02 0.42 12.82
CA ARG A 37 -21.21 -0.24 13.87
C ARG A 37 -20.83 -1.68 13.52
N ARG A 38 -21.77 -2.49 12.99
CA ARG A 38 -21.49 -3.89 12.61
C ARG A 38 -20.45 -4.02 11.49
N ARG A 39 -20.40 -3.09 10.52
CA ARG A 39 -19.38 -3.12 9.45
C ARG A 39 -17.95 -2.83 9.95
N ARG A 40 -17.77 -2.12 11.07
CA ARG A 40 -16.43 -1.83 11.63
C ARG A 40 -15.86 -3.03 12.40
N GLU A 41 -16.70 -3.82 13.06
CA GLU A 41 -16.24 -5.01 13.79
C GLU A 41 -15.77 -6.14 12.86
N VAL A 42 -16.44 -6.33 11.71
CA VAL A 42 -16.05 -7.38 10.74
C VAL A 42 -14.70 -7.05 10.07
N ARG A 43 -14.41 -5.78 9.80
CA ARG A 43 -13.10 -5.36 9.26
C ARG A 43 -11.94 -5.44 10.27
N GLY A 44 -12.22 -5.37 11.58
CA GLY A 44 -11.20 -5.48 12.62
C GLY A 44 -10.68 -6.90 12.83
N ARG A 45 -11.51 -7.93 12.62
CA ARG A 45 -11.12 -9.34 12.79
C ARG A 45 -10.34 -9.92 11.61
N ALA A 46 -10.63 -9.47 10.37
CA ALA A 46 -9.94 -9.97 9.19
C ALA A 46 -8.44 -9.60 9.10
N ARG A 47 -8.01 -8.54 9.79
CA ARG A 47 -6.59 -8.11 9.80
C ARG A 47 -5.71 -8.85 10.80
N ARG A 48 -6.26 -9.67 11.71
CA ARG A 48 -5.45 -10.38 12.73
C ARG A 48 -5.04 -11.80 12.31
N HIS A 49 -5.56 -12.34 11.22
CA HIS A 49 -5.34 -13.75 10.84
C HIS A 49 -4.30 -14.00 9.74
N VAL A 50 -3.68 -12.96 9.15
CA VAL A 50 -2.76 -13.13 8.01
C VAL A 50 -1.26 -13.08 8.41
N GLN A 51 -0.92 -12.84 9.68
CA GLN A 51 0.49 -12.76 10.14
C GLN A 51 1.00 -13.99 10.89
N ARG A 52 0.34 -15.15 10.79
CA ARG A 52 0.84 -16.41 11.38
C ARG A 52 0.71 -17.55 10.37
N GLY A 53 1.70 -17.67 9.49
CA GLY A 53 1.79 -18.85 8.64
C GLY A 53 2.84 -18.73 7.55
N ARG A 54 4.10 -19.07 7.89
CA ARG A 54 5.06 -19.79 7.04
C ARG A 54 6.41 -19.89 7.74
N ALA A 55 6.58 -20.98 8.48
CA ALA A 55 7.88 -21.46 8.95
C ALA A 55 7.91 -22.98 8.82
N THR A 56 8.36 -23.49 7.67
CA THR A 56 8.82 -24.88 7.54
C THR A 56 9.96 -25.01 6.52
N ARG A 57 11.12 -25.36 7.06
CA ARG A 57 12.12 -26.34 6.58
C ARG A 57 12.60 -26.25 5.12
N ARG A 58 13.89 -25.96 4.95
CA ARG A 58 14.80 -26.83 4.19
C ARG A 58 16.25 -26.70 4.69
N ARG A 59 16.81 -27.86 5.04
CA ARG A 59 18.23 -28.09 5.38
C ARG A 59 19.03 -28.18 4.07
N GLY A 60 20.19 -27.54 4.05
CA GLY A 60 21.24 -27.71 3.04
C GLY A 60 22.49 -26.94 3.47
N ARG A 61 23.47 -27.64 4.04
CA ARG A 61 24.88 -27.22 4.16
C ARG A 61 25.56 -27.30 2.77
N PRO A 62 26.81 -26.82 2.49
CA PRO A 62 27.89 -26.43 3.43
C PRO A 62 28.75 -25.20 3.00
N SER A 63 29.78 -24.94 3.84
CA SER A 63 31.15 -24.54 3.45
C SER A 63 31.51 -23.05 3.37
N ARG A 64 32.61 -22.72 4.08
CA ARG A 64 33.53 -21.60 3.86
C ARG A 64 32.90 -20.20 4.10
N GLU A 65 33.53 -19.19 4.68
CA GLU A 65 34.91 -18.89 5.01
C GLU A 65 34.89 -17.49 5.65
N ARG A 66 35.76 -17.30 6.65
CA ARG A 66 36.37 -16.03 7.09
C ARG A 66 35.53 -14.76 7.32
N SER A 67 35.96 -14.10 8.40
CA SER A 67 36.06 -12.63 8.55
C SER A 67 34.87 -11.87 9.15
N ARG A 68 35.06 -11.58 10.44
CA ARG A 68 35.24 -10.22 11.00
C ARG A 68 34.09 -9.20 10.85
N ARG A 69 33.80 -8.63 12.04
CA ARG A 69 33.40 -7.24 12.36
C ARG A 69 31.91 -6.94 12.57
N ALA A 70 31.66 -6.62 13.85
CA ALA A 70 31.00 -5.42 14.35
C ALA A 70 29.49 -5.24 14.08
N TYR A 71 28.71 -5.22 15.15
CA TYR A 71 27.97 -4.03 15.63
C TYR A 71 27.13 -4.48 16.85
N ARG A 72 27.64 -4.26 18.07
CA ARG A 72 26.83 -4.31 19.30
C ARG A 72 26.57 -2.88 19.75
N GLY A 73 25.45 -2.33 19.31
CA GLY A 73 24.82 -1.18 19.94
C GLY A 73 23.88 -1.62 21.08
N PRO A 74 23.61 -0.76 22.08
CA PRO A 74 23.03 -1.14 23.36
C PRO A 74 21.49 -1.07 23.37
N PRO A 75 20.78 -1.96 24.08
CA PRO A 75 19.34 -1.81 24.27
C PRO A 75 19.01 -0.87 25.43
N CYS A 76 18.20 0.15 25.14
CA CYS A 76 17.55 1.03 26.08
C CYS A 76 16.59 0.26 27.00
N ARG A 77 16.74 0.54 28.30
CA ARG A 77 15.82 0.14 29.37
C ARG A 77 14.54 0.97 29.27
N LEU A 78 13.38 0.31 29.32
CA LEU A 78 12.12 0.94 29.71
C LEU A 78 11.39 0.06 30.72
N HIS A 79 10.85 0.77 31.71
CA HIS A 79 10.27 0.31 32.97
C HIS A 79 9.09 -0.65 32.84
N ARG A 80 8.96 -1.53 33.84
CA ARG A 80 7.69 -2.12 34.25
C ARG A 80 7.58 -2.07 35.79
N PRO A 81 6.46 -1.63 36.38
CA PRO A 81 6.28 -1.58 37.82
C PRO A 81 5.47 -2.79 38.36
N GLY A 82 5.68 -3.12 39.63
CA GLY A 82 4.90 -4.09 40.41
C GLY A 82 5.73 -4.58 41.60
N ARG A 83 5.63 -4.00 42.81
CA ARG A 83 4.57 -4.10 43.86
C ARG A 83 4.72 -5.38 44.71
N GLY A 84 4.84 -5.19 46.03
CA GLY A 84 4.86 -6.21 47.08
C GLY A 84 6.20 -6.22 47.82
N ASP A 85 6.41 -5.48 48.90
CA ASP A 85 5.87 -5.61 50.27
C ASP A 85 6.91 -6.21 51.24
N ALA A 86 6.94 -5.58 52.42
CA ALA A 86 7.26 -6.15 53.73
C ALA A 86 8.72 -6.23 54.23
N ARG A 87 8.93 -5.39 55.26
CA ARG A 87 9.51 -5.72 56.58
C ARG A 87 11.03 -5.75 56.76
N GLY A 88 11.49 -4.85 57.64
CA GLY A 88 12.44 -5.20 58.69
C GLY A 88 13.69 -4.33 58.78
N PRO A 89 13.81 -3.43 59.77
CA PRO A 89 15.07 -2.79 60.12
C PRO A 89 15.79 -3.62 61.21
N LEU A 90 17.12 -3.55 61.26
CA LEU A 90 17.94 -3.30 62.46
C LEU A 90 19.41 -3.72 62.26
N ARG A 91 20.29 -2.74 62.50
CA ARG A 91 21.62 -2.79 63.15
C ARG A 91 22.52 -4.01 62.91
N ARG A 92 23.74 -3.73 62.43
CA ARG A 92 24.94 -3.86 63.29
C ARG A 92 26.14 -3.08 62.74
N ARG A 93 26.69 -2.23 63.61
CA ARG A 93 28.08 -1.76 63.60
C ARG A 93 29.02 -2.96 63.52
N GLN A 94 30.06 -2.88 62.71
CA GLN A 94 31.42 -2.81 63.26
C GLN A 94 32.44 -2.27 62.24
N PRO A 95 33.37 -1.41 62.69
CA PRO A 95 34.52 -0.95 61.93
C PRO A 95 35.75 -1.82 62.26
N ARG A 96 36.71 -1.95 61.34
CA ARG A 96 38.15 -1.95 61.66
C ARG A 96 39.03 -2.00 60.41
N ARG A 97 39.77 -0.90 60.26
CA ARG A 97 41.23 -0.86 60.07
C ARG A 97 41.85 -1.87 59.09
N ARG A 98 42.39 -1.34 58.00
CA ARG A 98 43.82 -1.40 57.60
C ARG A 98 44.02 -0.32 56.54
N ARG A 99 44.60 0.83 56.90
CA ARG A 99 46.03 1.13 56.70
C ARG A 99 46.54 0.45 55.42
N ASN A 100 46.58 1.21 54.34
CA ASN A 100 47.80 1.39 53.56
C ASN A 100 47.74 2.77 52.92
N ALA A 101 48.59 3.64 53.46
CA ALA A 101 48.99 4.86 52.82
C ALA A 101 50.07 4.47 51.82
N GLU A 102 49.78 4.58 50.52
CA GLU A 102 50.83 4.89 49.55
C GLU A 102 50.31 5.96 48.61
N ARG A 103 50.98 7.10 48.72
CA ARG A 103 50.80 8.30 47.91
C ARG A 103 51.18 7.95 46.46
N GLY A 104 50.21 7.53 45.67
CA GLY A 104 50.31 7.53 44.22
C GLY A 104 49.48 8.66 43.65
N ARG A 105 50.03 9.89 43.59
CA ARG A 105 49.56 10.92 42.67
C ARG A 105 49.86 10.46 41.24
N GLY A 106 49.13 9.45 40.76
CA GLY A 106 49.09 9.07 39.36
C GLY A 106 48.07 9.95 38.70
N GLY A 107 48.52 11.12 38.23
CA GLY A 107 47.69 12.02 37.45
C GLY A 107 46.97 11.27 36.35
N LEU A 108 45.70 11.63 36.15
CA LEU A 108 44.98 11.41 34.91
C LEU A 108 45.77 12.11 33.80
N ARG A 109 46.85 11.48 33.33
CA ARG A 109 47.40 11.75 32.02
C ARG A 109 46.30 11.35 31.06
N SER A 110 45.54 12.34 30.62
CA SER A 110 44.95 12.34 29.28
C SER A 110 46.04 11.77 28.38
N ARG A 111 45.86 10.51 28.00
CA ARG A 111 46.59 9.93 26.88
C ARG A 111 45.89 10.53 25.66
N GLU A 112 46.17 11.81 25.45
CA GLU A 112 46.09 12.42 24.13
C GLU A 112 47.13 11.64 23.34
N ASP A 113 46.70 10.54 22.73
CA ASP A 113 47.47 9.92 21.67
C ASP A 113 47.75 11.06 20.69
N PRO A 114 49.04 11.38 20.42
CA PRO A 114 49.35 12.45 19.49
C PRO A 114 48.69 12.08 18.17
N VAL A 115 47.69 12.88 17.77
CA VAL A 115 47.16 12.83 16.42
C VAL A 115 48.38 13.03 15.54
N SER A 116 48.84 11.94 14.92
CA SER A 116 50.07 11.92 14.15
C SER A 116 49.97 13.03 13.11
N ALA A 117 50.74 14.11 13.30
CA ALA A 117 50.77 15.29 12.45
C ALA A 117 51.53 15.00 11.16
N ARG A 118 51.22 13.86 10.53
CA ARG A 118 51.71 13.53 9.19
C ARG A 118 50.84 14.29 8.22
N GLY A 119 51.39 15.36 7.64
CA GLY A 119 50.75 16.09 6.56
C GLY A 119 50.47 15.16 5.37
N PHE A 120 49.35 15.39 4.70
CA PHE A 120 49.01 14.67 3.47
C PHE A 120 50.03 14.98 2.39
N THR A 121 50.51 13.95 1.69
CA THR A 121 51.41 14.16 0.56
C THR A 121 50.62 14.71 -0.63
N LEU A 122 51.26 15.53 -1.47
CA LEU A 122 50.62 16.06 -2.69
C LEU A 122 50.15 14.92 -3.62
N VAL A 123 50.93 13.84 -3.70
CA VAL A 123 50.58 12.64 -4.46
C VAL A 123 49.32 11.97 -3.92
N GLU A 124 49.16 11.89 -2.59
CA GLU A 124 47.97 11.31 -1.97
C GLU A 124 46.70 12.11 -2.27
N ILE A 125 46.78 13.45 -2.24
CA ILE A 125 45.66 14.31 -2.61
C ILE A 125 45.32 14.13 -4.11
N LEU A 126 46.31 14.03 -4.98
CA LEU A 126 46.08 13.77 -6.42
C LEU A 126 45.39 12.43 -6.64
N VAL A 127 45.84 11.36 -5.98
CA VAL A 127 45.21 10.03 -6.09
C VAL A 127 43.79 10.06 -5.51
N ALA A 128 43.59 10.71 -4.37
CA ALA A 128 42.27 10.83 -3.74
C ALA A 128 41.28 11.60 -4.63
N THR A 129 41.70 12.73 -5.22
CA THR A 129 40.87 13.51 -6.15
C THR A 129 40.58 12.76 -7.45
N LEU A 130 41.52 11.96 -7.95
CA LEU A 130 41.30 11.08 -9.11
C LEU A 130 40.26 9.99 -8.81
N ILE A 131 40.36 9.32 -7.67
CA ILE A 131 39.37 8.31 -7.27
C ILE A 131 38.01 8.97 -7.03
N LEU A 132 38.00 10.14 -6.40
CA LEU A 132 36.78 10.92 -6.14
C LEU A 132 36.10 11.35 -7.44
N SER A 133 36.83 11.84 -8.43
CA SER A 133 36.26 12.29 -9.70
C SER A 133 35.62 11.12 -10.47
N VAL A 134 36.29 9.98 -10.54
CA VAL A 134 35.73 8.74 -11.13
C VAL A 134 34.47 8.29 -10.36
N GLY A 135 34.52 8.34 -9.02
CA GLY A 135 33.38 8.00 -8.17
C GLY A 135 32.15 8.88 -8.42
N ILE A 136 32.34 10.19 -8.56
CA ILE A 136 31.25 11.14 -8.83
C ILE A 136 30.61 10.87 -10.19
N VAL A 137 31.42 10.64 -11.24
CA VAL A 137 30.91 10.34 -12.59
C VAL A 137 30.11 9.03 -12.60
N ALA A 138 30.58 8.00 -11.90
CA ALA A 138 29.87 6.73 -11.78
C ALA A 138 28.51 6.89 -11.09
N VAL A 139 28.46 7.64 -9.98
CA VAL A 139 27.21 7.90 -9.24
C VAL A 139 26.24 8.74 -10.07
N ALA A 140 26.73 9.80 -10.73
CA ALA A 140 25.90 10.65 -11.58
C ALA A 140 25.25 9.87 -12.73
N SER A 141 26.03 8.99 -13.37
CA SER A 141 25.53 8.10 -14.42
C SER A 141 24.47 7.14 -13.87
N GLY A 142 24.72 6.52 -12.71
CA GLY A 142 23.76 5.64 -12.04
C GLY A 142 22.44 6.33 -11.69
N LEU A 143 22.48 7.59 -11.28
CA LEU A 143 21.29 8.37 -10.94
C LEU A 143 20.41 8.64 -12.17
N HIS A 144 21.00 8.96 -13.32
CA HIS A 144 20.25 9.15 -14.57
C HIS A 144 19.47 7.88 -14.97
N TYR A 145 20.09 6.70 -14.83
CA TYR A 145 19.40 5.43 -15.07
C TYR A 145 18.28 5.17 -14.06
N ALA A 146 18.50 5.50 -12.78
CA ALA A 146 17.50 5.29 -11.73
C ALA A 146 16.23 6.13 -11.96
N ILE A 147 16.37 7.39 -12.40
CA ILE A 147 15.22 8.27 -12.68
C ILE A 147 14.39 7.73 -13.85
N GLY A 148 15.04 7.24 -14.92
CA GLY A 148 14.34 6.62 -16.04
C GLY A 148 13.53 5.38 -15.64
N GLY A 149 14.03 4.60 -14.68
CA GLY A 149 13.32 3.44 -14.13
C GLY A 149 12.01 3.80 -13.42
N VAL A 150 11.97 4.93 -12.70
CA VAL A 150 10.77 5.39 -12.00
C VAL A 150 9.66 5.76 -12.99
N GLU A 151 10.01 6.45 -14.08
CA GLU A 151 9.02 6.86 -15.08
C GLU A 151 8.45 5.66 -15.84
N VAL A 152 9.29 4.66 -16.14
CA VAL A 152 8.81 3.37 -16.70
C VAL A 152 7.84 2.68 -15.74
N GLY A 153 8.18 2.60 -14.46
CA GLY A 153 7.31 1.98 -13.45
C GLY A 153 5.98 2.72 -13.26
N ARG A 154 6.00 4.06 -13.27
CA ARG A 154 4.79 4.90 -13.24
C ARG A 154 3.93 4.69 -14.48
N GLY A 155 4.57 4.62 -15.66
CA GLY A 155 3.92 4.28 -16.92
C GLY A 155 3.19 2.95 -16.87
N GLU A 156 3.87 1.90 -16.41
CA GLU A 156 3.35 0.54 -16.34
C GLU A 156 2.18 0.40 -15.36
N THR A 157 2.33 0.94 -14.15
CA THR A 157 1.27 0.89 -13.12
C THR A 157 0.00 1.61 -13.55
N ALA A 158 0.13 2.78 -14.19
CA ALA A 158 -1.02 3.48 -14.75
C ALA A 158 -1.64 2.74 -15.95
N ALA A 159 -0.83 2.10 -16.81
CA ALA A 159 -1.34 1.28 -17.90
C ALA A 159 -2.18 0.09 -17.40
N VAL A 160 -1.70 -0.60 -16.35
CA VAL A 160 -2.46 -1.66 -15.67
C VAL A 160 -3.78 -1.11 -15.13
N PHE A 161 -3.75 0.02 -14.43
CA PHE A 161 -4.97 0.61 -13.86
C PHE A 161 -6.00 0.97 -14.95
N LEU A 162 -5.56 1.55 -16.07
CA LEU A 162 -6.44 1.86 -17.22
C LEU A 162 -7.02 0.60 -17.87
N ALA A 163 -6.25 -0.49 -17.90
CA ALA A 163 -6.71 -1.77 -18.41
C ALA A 163 -7.74 -2.40 -17.47
N GLU A 164 -7.49 -2.37 -16.16
CA GLU A 164 -8.42 -2.83 -15.12
C GLU A 164 -9.72 -2.03 -15.11
N GLN A 165 -9.65 -0.71 -15.22
CA GLN A 165 -10.85 0.14 -15.31
C GLN A 165 -11.73 -0.24 -16.50
N ARG A 166 -11.12 -0.51 -17.66
CA ARG A 166 -11.86 -0.94 -18.85
C ARG A 166 -12.46 -2.33 -18.66
N LEU A 167 -11.69 -3.27 -18.10
CA LEU A 167 -12.19 -4.61 -17.80
C LEU A 167 -13.34 -4.59 -16.80
N GLU A 168 -13.27 -3.79 -15.74
CA GLU A 168 -14.35 -3.69 -14.75
C GLU A 168 -15.61 -3.04 -15.34
N LEU A 169 -15.47 -2.08 -16.27
CA LEU A 169 -16.62 -1.54 -17.02
C LEU A 169 -17.27 -2.61 -17.92
N LEU A 170 -16.48 -3.40 -18.63
CA LEU A 170 -17.01 -4.47 -19.49
C LEU A 170 -17.64 -5.59 -18.65
N LYS A 171 -17.04 -5.90 -17.50
CA LYS A 171 -17.57 -6.87 -16.55
C LYS A 171 -18.87 -6.41 -15.92
N SER A 172 -19.00 -5.14 -15.54
CA SER A 172 -20.28 -4.61 -15.04
C SER A 172 -21.35 -4.69 -16.13
N ALA A 173 -21.01 -4.32 -17.37
CA ALA A 173 -21.92 -4.49 -18.51
C ALA A 173 -22.34 -5.96 -18.69
N ALA A 174 -21.41 -6.91 -18.56
CA ALA A 174 -21.71 -8.34 -18.69
C ALA A 174 -22.60 -8.89 -17.58
N LEU A 175 -22.52 -8.31 -16.39
CA LEU A 175 -23.37 -8.68 -15.25
C LEU A 175 -24.77 -8.06 -15.32
N GLU A 176 -24.91 -6.91 -15.97
CA GLU A 176 -26.17 -6.18 -16.13
C GLU A 176 -26.94 -6.66 -17.37
N ASP A 177 -26.28 -6.72 -18.53
CA ASP A 177 -26.86 -7.10 -19.81
C ASP A 177 -25.80 -7.77 -20.73
N TRP A 178 -25.95 -9.08 -20.91
CA TRP A 178 -25.09 -9.90 -21.76
C TRP A 178 -25.15 -9.51 -23.25
N SER A 179 -26.24 -8.88 -23.68
CA SER A 179 -26.48 -8.43 -25.06
C SER A 179 -26.02 -6.99 -25.32
N SER A 180 -25.42 -6.32 -24.31
CA SER A 180 -25.01 -4.93 -24.44
C SER A 180 -24.01 -4.72 -25.60
N ALA A 181 -24.16 -3.59 -26.31
CA ALA A 181 -23.28 -3.23 -27.42
C ALA A 181 -21.81 -3.10 -27.01
N LEU A 182 -21.52 -2.83 -25.72
CA LEU A 182 -20.17 -2.81 -25.16
C LEU A 182 -19.47 -4.17 -25.20
N LEU A 183 -20.24 -5.26 -25.26
CA LEU A 183 -19.76 -6.64 -25.32
C LEU A 183 -19.91 -7.24 -26.71
N ALA A 184 -20.28 -6.44 -27.71
CA ALA A 184 -20.29 -6.90 -29.10
C ALA A 184 -18.88 -7.36 -29.49
N ALA A 185 -18.79 -8.51 -30.16
CA ALA A 185 -17.52 -8.99 -30.67
C ALA A 185 -16.92 -7.96 -31.64
N GLY A 186 -15.62 -7.71 -31.53
CA GLY A 186 -14.94 -6.70 -32.31
C GLY A 186 -13.77 -6.05 -31.58
N ILE A 187 -13.25 -5.00 -32.20
CA ILE A 187 -12.10 -4.24 -31.73
C ILE A 187 -12.53 -2.79 -31.54
N VAL A 188 -12.28 -2.25 -30.34
CA VAL A 188 -12.46 -0.83 -30.01
C VAL A 188 -11.11 -0.24 -29.68
N VAL A 189 -10.70 0.79 -30.40
CA VAL A 189 -9.42 1.48 -30.21
C VAL A 189 -9.67 2.90 -29.72
N GLU A 190 -9.04 3.23 -28.61
CA GLU A 190 -8.94 4.58 -28.06
C GLU A 190 -7.50 5.04 -28.26
N ALA A 191 -7.31 5.99 -29.18
CA ALA A 191 -5.99 6.49 -29.56
C ALA A 191 -5.35 7.35 -28.44
N TYR A 192 -4.07 7.70 -28.64
CA TYR A 192 -3.42 8.66 -27.76
C TYR A 192 -4.19 9.99 -27.74
N GLY A 193 -4.30 10.60 -26.56
CA GLY A 193 -5.05 11.84 -26.37
C GLY A 193 -6.58 11.68 -26.30
N THR A 194 -7.16 10.52 -26.63
CA THR A 194 -8.62 10.33 -26.58
C THR A 194 -9.12 9.86 -25.20
N ILE A 195 -8.24 9.27 -24.39
CA ILE A 195 -8.59 8.82 -23.03
C ILE A 195 -8.50 10.00 -22.06
N ALA A 196 -9.63 10.37 -21.47
CA ALA A 196 -9.71 11.49 -20.52
C ALA A 196 -8.73 11.31 -19.35
N GLY A 197 -7.88 12.32 -19.11
CA GLY A 197 -6.87 12.31 -18.04
C GLY A 197 -5.69 11.35 -18.27
N ALA A 198 -5.63 10.68 -19.43
CA ALA A 198 -4.61 9.69 -19.76
C ALA A 198 -4.09 9.84 -21.20
N ALA A 199 -3.82 11.09 -21.61
CA ALA A 199 -3.31 11.41 -22.94
C ALA A 199 -2.09 10.59 -23.42
N PRO A 200 -1.08 10.25 -22.59
CA PRO A 200 0.09 9.49 -23.04
C PRO A 200 -0.18 7.98 -23.18
N TYR A 201 -1.43 7.54 -23.04
CA TYR A 201 -1.85 6.15 -23.17
C TYR A 201 -2.81 6.00 -24.34
N ARG A 202 -2.75 4.84 -25.00
CA ARG A 202 -3.79 4.37 -25.91
C ARG A 202 -4.28 3.00 -25.44
N ARG A 203 -5.50 2.64 -25.78
CA ARG A 203 -6.13 1.38 -25.36
C ARG A 203 -6.79 0.70 -26.53
N GLU A 204 -6.56 -0.60 -26.65
CA GLU A 204 -7.26 -1.50 -27.56
C GLU A 204 -8.05 -2.50 -26.73
N THR A 205 -9.35 -2.62 -26.99
CA THR A 205 -10.21 -3.64 -26.40
C THR A 205 -10.64 -4.60 -27.51
N VAL A 206 -10.39 -5.88 -27.34
CA VAL A 206 -10.86 -6.93 -28.23
C VAL A 206 -11.82 -7.84 -27.48
N VAL A 207 -13.03 -7.99 -28.01
CA VAL A 207 -14.03 -8.93 -27.52
C VAL A 207 -14.23 -10.00 -28.58
N ALA A 208 -14.11 -11.27 -28.19
CA ALA A 208 -14.33 -12.41 -29.05
C ALA A 208 -15.38 -13.33 -28.43
N ASP A 209 -16.38 -13.71 -29.24
CA ASP A 209 -17.37 -14.70 -28.85
C ASP A 209 -16.81 -16.12 -29.00
N HIS A 210 -17.11 -16.97 -28.02
CA HIS A 210 -16.63 -18.34 -27.93
C HIS A 210 -17.74 -19.26 -27.45
N VAL A 211 -17.65 -20.54 -27.79
CA VAL A 211 -18.65 -21.56 -27.43
C VAL A 211 -18.02 -22.85 -26.94
N GLY A 212 -18.76 -23.58 -26.10
CA GLY A 212 -18.39 -24.89 -25.60
C GLY A 212 -16.99 -24.94 -24.99
N ARG A 213 -16.15 -25.80 -25.54
CA ARG A 213 -14.81 -26.10 -24.99
C ARG A 213 -13.85 -24.90 -24.98
N GLU A 214 -14.12 -23.88 -25.80
CA GLU A 214 -13.33 -22.64 -25.80
C GLU A 214 -13.58 -21.78 -24.56
N CYS A 215 -14.72 -21.99 -23.89
CA CYS A 215 -15.08 -21.29 -22.65
C CYS A 215 -14.48 -21.96 -21.42
N ALA A 216 -14.56 -23.28 -21.35
CA ALA A 216 -13.96 -24.09 -20.30
C ALA A 216 -13.83 -25.53 -20.76
N THR A 217 -12.77 -26.21 -20.29
CA THR A 217 -12.60 -27.64 -20.53
C THR A 217 -13.82 -28.41 -20.01
N GLY A 218 -14.47 -29.17 -20.91
CA GLY A 218 -15.64 -29.98 -20.56
C GLY A 218 -16.98 -29.23 -20.60
N ALA A 219 -17.02 -27.95 -20.98
CA ALA A 219 -18.28 -27.23 -21.15
C ALA A 219 -19.11 -27.80 -22.34
N PRO A 220 -20.44 -27.96 -22.17
CA PRO A 220 -21.35 -28.33 -23.26
C PRO A 220 -21.28 -27.31 -24.43
N PRO A 221 -21.55 -27.72 -25.68
CA PRO A 221 -21.51 -26.82 -26.84
C PRO A 221 -22.53 -25.67 -26.77
N THR A 222 -23.52 -25.78 -25.87
CA THR A 222 -24.53 -24.74 -25.62
C THR A 222 -24.04 -23.61 -24.72
N VAL A 223 -22.91 -23.78 -24.02
CA VAL A 223 -22.31 -22.72 -23.20
C VAL A 223 -21.66 -21.69 -24.13
N THR A 224 -22.02 -20.42 -23.95
CA THR A 224 -21.40 -19.29 -24.64
C THR A 224 -20.55 -18.50 -23.66
N CYS A 225 -19.50 -17.86 -24.14
CA CYS A 225 -18.67 -16.97 -23.35
C CYS A 225 -18.03 -15.91 -24.24
N LYS A 226 -17.48 -14.87 -23.62
CA LYS A 226 -16.78 -13.78 -24.29
C LYS A 226 -15.36 -13.70 -23.75
N ARG A 227 -14.36 -13.83 -24.61
CA ARG A 227 -12.96 -13.57 -24.26
C ARG A 227 -12.67 -12.10 -24.53
N VAL A 228 -12.21 -11.41 -23.50
CA VAL A 228 -11.92 -9.98 -23.54
C VAL A 228 -10.43 -9.78 -23.32
N ARG A 229 -9.77 -9.10 -24.27
CA ARG A 229 -8.39 -8.64 -24.16
C ARG A 229 -8.37 -7.13 -24.14
N VAL A 230 -7.75 -6.54 -23.13
CA VAL A 230 -7.50 -5.10 -23.06
C VAL A 230 -6.00 -4.87 -23.08
N THR A 231 -5.54 -4.16 -24.10
CA THR A 231 -4.15 -3.80 -24.31
C THR A 231 -3.98 -2.30 -24.12
N VAL A 232 -3.14 -1.87 -23.18
CA VAL A 232 -2.82 -0.45 -22.98
C VAL A 232 -1.38 -0.22 -23.36
N SER A 233 -1.14 0.73 -24.27
CA SER A 233 0.20 1.08 -24.75
C SER A 233 0.59 2.49 -24.33
N TYR A 234 1.86 2.69 -23.97
CA TYR A 234 2.42 3.97 -23.55
C TYR A 234 3.88 4.11 -23.97
N ARG A 235 4.36 5.35 -24.05
CA ARG A 235 5.76 5.67 -24.37
C ARG A 235 6.39 6.35 -23.17
N PRO A 236 7.28 5.69 -22.42
CA PRO A 236 7.97 6.33 -21.31
C PRO A 236 8.90 7.42 -21.85
N VAL A 237 9.05 8.51 -21.11
CA VAL A 237 10.09 9.51 -21.43
C VAL A 237 11.42 8.92 -20.99
N SER A 238 12.35 8.74 -21.94
CA SER A 238 13.69 8.28 -21.59
C SER A 238 14.46 9.37 -20.85
N GLY A 239 15.44 8.98 -20.02
CA GLY A 239 16.28 9.93 -19.26
C GLY A 239 17.03 10.97 -20.14
N GLY A 240 17.10 10.76 -21.46
CA GLY A 240 17.61 11.72 -22.45
C GLY A 240 16.56 12.62 -23.12
N GLY A 241 15.32 12.66 -22.63
CA GLY A 241 14.25 13.57 -23.12
C GLY A 241 13.53 13.13 -24.40
N GLY A 242 13.96 12.04 -25.05
CA GLY A 242 13.27 11.45 -26.19
C GLY A 242 12.13 10.50 -25.79
N PRO A 243 11.10 10.32 -26.64
CA PRO A 243 10.11 9.27 -26.44
C PRO A 243 10.80 7.90 -26.53
N GLY A 244 10.73 7.13 -25.45
CA GLY A 244 11.24 5.76 -25.41
C GLY A 244 10.41 4.82 -26.30
N HIS A 245 10.91 3.59 -26.45
CA HIS A 245 10.15 2.55 -27.13
C HIS A 245 8.80 2.35 -26.49
N GLU A 246 7.81 2.11 -27.34
CA GLU A 246 6.46 1.86 -26.90
C GLU A 246 6.37 0.55 -26.12
N ARG A 247 5.75 0.64 -24.94
CA ARG A 247 5.52 -0.49 -24.04
C ARG A 247 4.03 -0.76 -24.00
N ARG A 248 3.67 -2.02 -23.78
CA ARG A 248 2.27 -2.45 -23.67
C ARG A 248 2.06 -3.35 -22.46
N VAL A 249 0.85 -3.26 -21.92
CA VAL A 249 0.31 -4.14 -20.89
C VAL A 249 -0.93 -4.80 -21.45
N ASP A 250 -1.01 -6.12 -21.35
CA ASP A 250 -2.11 -6.94 -21.85
C ASP A 250 -2.83 -7.61 -20.67
N LEU A 251 -4.12 -7.35 -20.51
CA LEU A 251 -4.99 -8.11 -19.60
C LEU A 251 -6.00 -8.91 -20.41
N VAL A 252 -6.09 -10.20 -20.12
CA VAL A 252 -7.01 -11.12 -20.79
C VAL A 252 -7.91 -11.77 -19.74
N THR A 253 -9.21 -11.81 -20.01
CA THR A 253 -10.19 -12.47 -19.17
C THR A 253 -11.29 -13.12 -20.02
N VAL A 254 -12.08 -13.99 -19.40
CA VAL A 254 -13.23 -14.63 -20.03
C VAL A 254 -14.45 -14.33 -19.17
N PHE A 255 -15.49 -13.79 -19.79
CA PHE A 255 -16.79 -13.62 -19.19
C PHE A 255 -17.71 -14.76 -19.62
N VAL A 256 -18.60 -15.16 -18.71
CA VAL A 256 -19.61 -16.19 -18.94
C VAL A 256 -20.95 -15.57 -18.56
N PRO A 257 -22.04 -15.80 -19.33
CA PRO A 257 -23.34 -15.26 -19.01
C PRO A 257 -23.81 -15.78 -17.66
N ARG A 258 -24.57 -14.93 -16.95
CA ARG A 258 -25.23 -15.34 -15.72
C ARG A 258 -26.47 -16.15 -16.09
N ILE A 259 -26.54 -17.39 -15.59
CA ILE A 259 -27.72 -18.26 -15.67
C ILE A 259 -28.76 -17.80 -14.64
#